data_AF-A0A8H7XWN4-F1
#
_entry.id   AF-A0A8H7XWN4-F1
#
_cell.length_a   1.000
_cell.length_b   1.000
_cell.length_c   1.000
_cell.angle_alpha   90.00
_cell.angle_beta   90.00
_cell.angle_gamma   90.00
#
_symmetry.space_group_name_H-M   'P 1'
#
loop_
_entity.id
_entity.type
_entity.pdbx_description
1 polymer ?
#
loop_
_entity_poly.entity_id
_entity_poly.type
_entity_poly.pdbx_seq_one_letter_code
_entity_poly.pdbx_strand_id
1 'polypeptide(L)'
;MTDTIGFGKEKRRAGNLEILAGTDNFRDGFRKMLASVAANGHTFEECKELLRKNIKLDPGFKEFYAWCKNNDIPVIIVSSGMAPLIRAVLSNLVGQEDADEIEIIANDVTVFPDGKWEIKYRHPSSGFGHDKSQAILPYRKLPEPPTLFFFGDGVSDISAAKYADVLFVKTKLDGENDLAAYCQREGIKHVLFSDFSKALPVVQSVVEGKKTINEVVV
;
A
#
# COMPACT_ATOMS: atom_id res chain seq x y z
N MET A 1 -12.97 -0.18 -6.42
CA MET A 1 -13.92 0.91 -6.67
C MET A 1 -13.58 1.70 -7.94
N THR A 2 -12.36 2.20 -8.11
CA THR A 2 -11.95 2.91 -9.34
C THR A 2 -12.17 2.07 -10.60
N ASP A 3 -11.90 0.77 -10.52
CA ASP A 3 -12.03 -0.15 -11.66
C ASP A 3 -13.49 -0.55 -11.96
N THR A 4 -14.39 -0.43 -10.99
CA THR A 4 -15.75 -0.99 -11.06
C THR A 4 -16.84 0.06 -11.15
N ILE A 5 -16.67 1.18 -10.45
CA ILE A 5 -17.68 2.26 -10.32
C ILE A 5 -17.11 3.65 -10.65
N GLY A 6 -15.84 3.72 -11.07
CA GLY A 6 -15.17 4.96 -11.47
C GLY A 6 -14.63 4.88 -12.89
N PHE A 7 -13.33 5.14 -13.05
CA PHE A 7 -12.59 5.15 -14.32
C PHE A 7 -12.66 3.86 -15.13
N GLY A 8 -12.82 2.71 -14.50
CA GLY A 8 -12.65 1.42 -15.17
C GLY A 8 -11.18 0.99 -15.25
N LYS A 9 -10.95 -0.33 -15.35
CA LYS A 9 -9.60 -0.93 -15.34
C LYS A 9 -8.70 -0.38 -16.46
N GLU A 10 -9.23 -0.22 -17.68
CA GLU A 10 -8.46 0.24 -18.84
C GLU A 10 -7.91 1.66 -18.66
N LYS A 11 -8.76 2.63 -18.28
CA LYS A 11 -8.33 4.01 -18.06
C LYS A 11 -7.37 4.12 -16.88
N ARG A 12 -7.62 3.37 -15.79
CA ARG A 12 -6.67 3.31 -14.67
C ARG A 12 -5.31 2.77 -15.13
N ARG A 13 -5.28 1.69 -15.91
CA ARG A 13 -4.04 1.10 -16.42
C ARG A 13 -3.26 2.08 -17.29
N ALA A 14 -3.95 2.76 -18.22
CA ALA A 14 -3.33 3.77 -19.07
C ALA A 14 -2.68 4.90 -18.23
N GLY A 15 -3.39 5.44 -17.24
CA GLY A 15 -2.82 6.44 -16.34
C GLY A 15 -1.62 5.95 -15.52
N ASN A 16 -1.64 4.70 -15.05
CA ASN A 16 -0.47 4.12 -14.36
C ASN A 16 0.76 4.02 -15.27
N LEU A 17 0.57 3.70 -16.55
CA LEU A 17 1.68 3.64 -17.51
C LEU A 17 2.27 5.03 -17.78
N GLU A 18 1.44 6.07 -17.85
CA GLU A 18 1.90 7.47 -17.96
C GLU A 18 2.71 7.89 -16.73
N ILE A 19 2.27 7.50 -15.52
CA ILE A 19 3.02 7.78 -14.30
C ILE A 19 4.36 7.02 -14.29
N LEU A 20 4.39 5.76 -14.72
CA LEU A 20 5.62 4.97 -14.84
C LEU A 20 6.59 5.52 -15.88
N ALA A 21 6.08 6.16 -16.93
CA ALA A 21 6.84 6.87 -17.95
C ALA A 21 7.32 8.26 -17.50
N GLY A 22 6.85 8.75 -16.34
CA GLY A 22 7.19 10.06 -15.80
C GLY A 22 6.48 11.23 -16.47
N THR A 23 5.43 10.97 -17.26
CA THR A 23 4.68 12.00 -17.99
C THR A 23 3.50 12.56 -17.19
N ASP A 24 3.05 11.85 -16.14
CA ASP A 24 2.13 12.34 -15.11
C ASP A 24 2.65 11.94 -13.73
N ASN A 25 2.05 12.46 -12.67
CA ASN A 25 2.36 12.11 -11.29
C ASN A 25 1.21 11.34 -10.63
N PHE A 26 1.55 10.47 -9.68
CA PHE A 26 0.56 9.61 -9.02
C PHE A 26 -0.54 10.41 -8.30
N ARG A 27 -0.20 11.55 -7.67
CA ARG A 27 -1.15 12.41 -6.97
C ARG A 27 -2.28 12.83 -7.90
N ASP A 28 -1.94 13.43 -9.04
CA ASP A 28 -2.94 14.01 -9.92
C ASP A 28 -3.73 12.92 -10.67
N GLY A 29 -3.05 11.84 -11.09
CA GLY A 29 -3.71 10.65 -11.64
C GLY A 29 -4.71 10.02 -10.67
N PHE A 30 -4.30 9.81 -9.42
CA PHE A 30 -5.15 9.21 -8.39
C PHE A 30 -6.33 10.11 -8.01
N ARG A 31 -6.14 11.44 -7.99
CA ARG A 31 -7.25 12.39 -7.79
C ARG A 31 -8.30 12.24 -8.88
N LYS A 32 -7.89 12.16 -10.16
CA LYS A 32 -8.81 11.95 -11.30
C LYS A 32 -9.57 10.62 -11.16
N MET A 33 -8.87 9.56 -10.75
CA MET A 33 -9.48 8.25 -10.51
C MET A 33 -10.56 8.30 -9.43
N LEU A 34 -10.30 8.92 -8.29
CA LEU A 34 -11.28 9.03 -7.20
C LEU A 34 -12.42 9.99 -7.54
N ALA A 35 -12.11 11.12 -8.18
CA ALA A 35 -13.11 12.09 -8.64
C ALA A 35 -14.11 11.45 -9.61
N SER A 36 -13.69 10.48 -10.43
CA SER A 36 -14.62 9.75 -11.31
C SER A 36 -15.68 8.94 -10.54
N VAL A 37 -15.33 8.39 -9.37
CA VAL A 37 -16.28 7.65 -8.52
C VAL A 37 -17.34 8.60 -7.98
N ALA A 38 -16.90 9.75 -7.45
CA ALA A 38 -17.82 10.78 -6.95
C ALA A 38 -18.68 11.40 -8.07
N ALA A 39 -18.09 11.65 -9.26
CA ALA A 39 -18.80 12.19 -10.42
C ALA A 39 -19.87 11.22 -10.96
N ASN A 40 -19.68 9.91 -10.79
CA ASN A 40 -20.66 8.89 -11.11
C ASN A 40 -21.79 8.79 -10.06
N GLY A 41 -21.82 9.67 -9.05
CA GLY A 41 -22.91 9.78 -8.07
C GLY A 41 -22.74 8.91 -6.83
N HIS A 42 -21.57 8.28 -6.62
CA HIS A 42 -21.33 7.45 -5.46
C HIS A 42 -20.84 8.25 -4.25
N THR A 43 -21.60 8.17 -3.17
CA THR A 43 -21.25 8.75 -1.87
C THR A 43 -20.08 8.02 -1.22
N PHE A 44 -19.45 8.67 -0.25
CA PHE A 44 -18.33 8.07 0.47
C PHE A 44 -18.76 6.84 1.31
N GLU A 45 -19.95 6.86 1.90
CA GLU A 45 -20.48 5.72 2.67
C GLU A 45 -20.83 4.53 1.76
N GLU A 46 -21.37 4.74 0.56
CA GLU A 46 -21.54 3.65 -0.42
C GLU A 46 -20.19 3.03 -0.82
N CYS A 47 -19.16 3.85 -0.99
CA CYS A 47 -17.80 3.36 -1.26
C CYS A 47 -17.29 2.50 -0.10
N LYS A 48 -17.50 2.93 1.14
CA LYS A 48 -17.12 2.20 2.35
C LYS A 48 -17.78 0.83 2.44
N GLU A 49 -19.09 0.76 2.25
CA GLU A 49 -19.83 -0.50 2.27
C GLU A 49 -19.45 -1.42 1.11
N LEU A 50 -19.24 -0.86 -0.09
CA LEU A 50 -18.76 -1.62 -1.24
C LEU A 50 -17.40 -2.26 -0.95
N LEU A 51 -16.45 -1.50 -0.40
CA LEU A 51 -15.12 -2.03 -0.09
C LEU A 51 -15.17 -3.06 1.05
N ARG A 52 -15.95 -2.82 2.10
CA ARG A 52 -16.14 -3.76 3.21
C ARG A 52 -16.66 -5.13 2.73
N LYS A 53 -17.59 -5.13 1.77
CA LYS A 53 -18.17 -6.36 1.21
C LYS A 53 -17.22 -7.15 0.32
N ASN A 54 -16.33 -6.45 -0.40
CA ASN A 54 -15.59 -7.06 -1.52
C ASN A 54 -14.09 -7.23 -1.27
N ILE A 55 -13.48 -6.49 -0.36
CA ILE A 55 -12.06 -6.66 -0.04
C ILE A 55 -11.88 -7.92 0.82
N LYS A 56 -10.85 -8.69 0.48
CA LYS A 56 -10.37 -9.84 1.23
C LYS A 56 -8.93 -9.60 1.66
N LEU A 57 -8.53 -10.20 2.77
CA LEU A 57 -7.11 -10.27 3.11
C LEU A 57 -6.37 -11.12 2.09
N ASP A 58 -5.13 -10.73 1.86
CA ASP A 58 -4.18 -11.53 1.13
C ASP A 58 -3.91 -12.85 1.89
N PRO A 59 -3.83 -14.02 1.23
CA PRO A 59 -3.61 -15.28 1.94
C PRO A 59 -2.37 -15.25 2.83
N GLY A 60 -2.49 -15.80 4.03
CA GLY A 60 -1.41 -15.84 5.03
C GLY A 60 -1.23 -14.55 5.85
N PHE A 61 -1.97 -13.47 5.57
CA PHE A 61 -1.77 -12.19 6.28
C PHE A 61 -2.05 -12.30 7.78
N LYS A 62 -3.08 -13.06 8.19
CA LYS A 62 -3.43 -13.20 9.61
C LYS A 62 -2.32 -13.91 10.38
N GLU A 63 -1.80 -14.99 9.82
CA GLU A 63 -0.69 -15.77 10.38
C GLU A 63 0.59 -14.93 10.43
N PHE A 64 0.85 -14.16 9.38
CA PHE A 64 1.97 -13.22 9.34
C PHE A 64 1.86 -12.15 10.44
N TYR A 65 0.70 -11.50 10.56
CA TYR A 65 0.46 -10.47 11.57
C TYR A 65 0.56 -11.04 12.99
N ALA A 66 -0.07 -12.19 13.26
CA ALA A 66 0.01 -12.84 14.56
C ALA A 66 1.45 -13.22 14.93
N TRP A 67 2.24 -13.71 13.97
CA TRP A 67 3.66 -13.97 14.20
C TRP A 67 4.43 -12.69 14.50
N CYS A 68 4.21 -11.60 13.75
CA CYS A 68 4.86 -10.32 14.03
C CYS A 68 4.53 -9.81 15.43
N LYS A 69 3.25 -9.83 15.81
CA LYS A 69 2.76 -9.42 17.14
C LYS A 69 3.40 -10.25 18.26
N ASN A 70 3.49 -11.57 18.09
CA ASN A 70 4.12 -12.47 19.07
C ASN A 70 5.65 -12.33 19.18
N ASN A 71 6.29 -11.61 18.25
CA ASN A 71 7.73 -11.37 18.24
C ASN A 71 8.07 -9.88 18.42
N ASP A 72 7.12 -9.07 18.91
CA ASP A 72 7.28 -7.64 19.13
C ASP A 72 7.72 -6.86 17.87
N ILE A 73 7.26 -7.30 16.69
CA ILE A 73 7.51 -6.65 15.40
C ILE A 73 6.30 -5.81 15.01
N PRO A 74 6.43 -4.46 14.96
CA PRO A 74 5.32 -3.60 14.56
C PRO A 74 4.89 -3.82 13.10
N VAL A 75 3.58 -3.94 12.88
CA VAL A 75 2.99 -3.95 11.53
C VAL A 75 2.24 -2.64 11.29
N ILE A 76 2.66 -1.91 10.27
CA ILE A 76 2.12 -0.60 9.91
C ILE A 76 1.55 -0.65 8.50
N ILE A 77 0.31 -0.20 8.32
CA ILE A 77 -0.30 -0.05 7.00
C ILE A 77 0.00 1.35 6.46
N VAL A 78 0.85 1.41 5.44
CA VAL A 78 1.16 2.66 4.70
C VAL A 78 0.43 2.65 3.35
N SER A 79 -0.63 3.43 3.22
CA SER A 79 -1.55 3.34 2.08
C SER A 79 -1.80 4.68 1.40
N SER A 80 -1.87 4.70 0.07
CA SER A 80 -2.32 5.89 -0.67
C SER A 80 -3.84 6.04 -0.69
N GLY A 81 -4.59 5.07 -0.17
CA GLY A 81 -6.03 5.19 0.05
C GLY A 81 -6.37 6.17 1.19
N MET A 82 -7.63 6.17 1.60
CA MET A 82 -8.16 7.07 2.64
C MET A 82 -8.38 6.30 3.94
N ALA A 83 -7.86 6.82 5.06
CA ALA A 83 -7.88 6.15 6.37
C ALA A 83 -9.27 5.65 6.80
N PRO A 84 -10.38 6.41 6.64
CA PRO A 84 -11.70 5.92 7.03
C PRO A 84 -12.17 4.68 6.26
N LEU A 85 -11.80 4.54 4.97
CA LEU A 85 -12.12 3.35 4.18
C LEU A 85 -11.27 2.14 4.62
N ILE A 86 -9.98 2.37 4.90
CA ILE A 86 -9.06 1.31 5.33
C ILE A 86 -9.50 0.77 6.69
N ARG A 87 -9.83 1.65 7.65
CA ARG A 87 -10.34 1.25 8.97
C ARG A 87 -11.61 0.41 8.87
N ALA A 88 -12.56 0.81 8.02
CA ALA A 88 -13.82 0.08 7.83
C ALA A 88 -13.61 -1.33 7.24
N VAL A 89 -12.61 -1.49 6.38
CA VAL A 89 -12.26 -2.78 5.78
C VAL A 89 -11.48 -3.64 6.78
N LEU A 90 -10.53 -3.05 7.50
CA LEU A 90 -9.64 -3.76 8.41
C LEU A 90 -10.40 -4.36 9.60
N SER A 91 -11.30 -3.60 10.24
CA SER A 91 -12.07 -4.10 11.39
C SER A 91 -12.95 -5.31 11.04
N ASN A 92 -13.45 -5.36 9.80
CA ASN A 92 -14.21 -6.50 9.28
C ASN A 92 -13.35 -7.76 9.05
N LEU A 93 -12.04 -7.60 8.83
CA LEU A 93 -11.16 -8.66 8.35
C LEU A 93 -10.28 -9.28 9.46
N VAL A 94 -9.76 -8.46 10.36
CA VAL A 94 -8.90 -8.91 11.49
C VAL A 94 -9.59 -8.83 12.85
N GLY A 95 -10.78 -8.24 12.92
CA GLY A 95 -11.48 -7.98 14.19
C GLY A 95 -11.16 -6.58 14.71
N GLN A 96 -12.00 -6.07 15.61
CA GLN A 96 -11.92 -4.67 16.07
C GLN A 96 -10.64 -4.39 16.87
N GLU A 97 -10.25 -5.30 17.76
CA GLU A 97 -9.06 -5.16 18.62
C GLU A 97 -7.77 -4.98 17.78
N ASP A 98 -7.46 -5.94 16.92
CA ASP A 98 -6.28 -5.86 16.04
C ASP A 98 -6.38 -4.69 15.06
N ALA A 99 -7.58 -4.36 14.59
CA ALA A 99 -7.77 -3.22 13.69
C ALA A 99 -7.53 -1.86 14.38
N ASP A 100 -7.70 -1.76 15.69
CA ASP A 100 -7.41 -0.54 16.45
C ASP A 100 -5.92 -0.42 16.80
N GLU A 101 -5.24 -1.55 17.00
CA GLU A 101 -3.81 -1.62 17.29
C GLU A 101 -2.95 -1.33 16.04
N ILE A 102 -3.33 -1.82 14.87
CA ILE A 102 -2.56 -1.60 13.64
C ILE A 102 -2.53 -0.10 13.30
N GLU A 103 -1.32 0.46 13.25
CA GLU A 103 -1.11 1.84 12.82
C GLU A 103 -1.44 1.97 11.32
N ILE A 104 -2.20 3.02 10.96
CA ILE A 104 -2.53 3.34 9.58
C ILE A 104 -2.00 4.74 9.26
N ILE A 105 -1.06 4.78 8.32
CA ILE A 105 -0.53 6.01 7.74
C ILE A 105 -1.11 6.11 6.32
N ALA A 106 -2.08 7.01 6.14
CA ALA A 106 -2.78 7.15 4.87
C ALA A 106 -3.19 8.60 4.57
N ASN A 107 -3.75 8.81 3.39
CA ASN A 107 -4.50 10.03 3.08
C ASN A 107 -5.82 10.06 3.86
N ASP A 108 -6.49 11.20 3.82
CA ASP A 108 -7.80 11.40 4.43
C ASP A 108 -8.83 11.80 3.37
N VAL A 109 -10.06 12.10 3.79
CA VAL A 109 -11.16 12.51 2.92
C VAL A 109 -11.78 13.82 3.41
N THR A 110 -12.16 14.67 2.47
CA THR A 110 -13.11 15.76 2.72
C THR A 110 -14.47 15.33 2.17
N VAL A 111 -15.49 15.30 3.02
CA VAL A 111 -16.88 15.07 2.61
C VAL A 111 -17.64 16.39 2.71
N PHE A 112 -18.29 16.79 1.62
CA PHE A 112 -19.01 18.05 1.50
C PHE A 112 -20.49 17.89 1.91
N PRO A 113 -21.19 18.99 2.27
CA PRO A 113 -22.60 18.94 2.65
C PRO A 113 -23.54 18.37 1.57
N ASP A 114 -23.16 18.47 0.29
CA ASP A 114 -23.93 17.91 -0.83
C ASP A 114 -23.67 16.40 -1.05
N GLY A 115 -22.91 15.76 -0.16
CA GLY A 115 -22.58 14.33 -0.22
C GLY A 115 -21.43 13.98 -1.16
N LYS A 116 -20.89 14.95 -1.91
CA LYS A 116 -19.65 14.77 -2.68
C LYS A 116 -18.47 14.63 -1.75
N TRP A 117 -17.39 14.07 -2.26
CA TRP A 117 -16.18 13.88 -1.49
C TRP A 117 -14.94 13.96 -2.37
N GLU A 118 -13.82 14.31 -1.75
CA GLU A 118 -12.52 14.35 -2.39
C GLU A 118 -11.42 13.85 -1.45
N ILE A 119 -10.33 13.35 -2.04
CA ILE A 119 -9.17 12.94 -1.29
C ILE A 119 -8.43 14.16 -0.72
N LYS A 120 -8.12 14.10 0.58
CA LYS A 120 -7.23 15.02 1.27
C LYS A 120 -5.86 14.38 1.39
N TYR A 121 -4.94 14.84 0.55
CA TYR A 121 -3.58 14.31 0.51
C TYR A 121 -2.80 14.63 1.79
N ARG A 122 -2.07 13.63 2.30
CA ARG A 122 -1.15 13.78 3.43
C ARG A 122 0.05 14.65 3.06
N HIS A 123 0.59 14.46 1.86
CA HIS A 123 1.74 15.17 1.29
C HIS A 123 1.33 15.86 -0.02
N PRO A 124 0.49 16.93 0.02
CA PRO A 124 -0.08 17.53 -1.18
C PRO A 124 0.96 18.15 -2.12
N SER A 125 2.12 18.56 -1.60
CA SER A 125 3.24 19.09 -2.39
C SER A 125 4.04 18.00 -3.12
N SER A 126 3.91 16.73 -2.71
CA SER A 126 4.57 15.61 -3.36
C SER A 126 3.78 15.14 -4.58
N GLY A 127 4.49 14.78 -5.66
CA GLY A 127 3.89 14.12 -6.84
C GLY A 127 3.26 12.75 -6.52
N PHE A 128 3.53 12.17 -5.34
CA PHE A 128 2.85 10.97 -4.86
C PHE A 128 1.55 11.25 -4.11
N GLY A 129 1.36 12.47 -3.59
CA GLY A 129 0.23 12.85 -2.74
C GLY A 129 0.29 12.23 -1.34
N HIS A 130 0.73 10.97 -1.24
CA HIS A 130 1.26 10.34 -0.05
C HIS A 130 2.62 9.73 -0.37
N ASP A 131 3.67 10.52 -0.18
CA ASP A 131 5.04 10.03 -0.22
C ASP A 131 5.31 9.06 0.94
N LYS A 132 5.31 7.76 0.63
CA LYS A 132 5.48 6.69 1.62
C LYS A 132 6.88 6.63 2.21
N SER A 133 7.89 7.24 1.57
CA SER A 133 9.24 7.31 2.17
C SER A 133 9.24 8.07 3.50
N GLN A 134 8.35 9.06 3.63
CA GLN A 134 8.27 9.89 4.83
C GLN A 134 7.74 9.12 6.06
N ALA A 135 7.09 7.97 5.85
CA ALA A 135 6.76 7.04 6.92
C ALA A 135 7.95 6.17 7.35
N ILE A 136 8.96 5.99 6.49
CA ILE A 136 10.12 5.13 6.72
C ILE A 136 11.29 5.92 7.32
N LEU A 137 11.52 7.13 6.81
CA LEU A 137 12.65 7.99 7.18
C LEU A 137 12.81 8.25 8.70
N PRO A 138 11.74 8.38 9.52
CA PRO A 138 11.89 8.51 10.97
C PRO A 138 12.62 7.33 11.62
N TYR A 139 12.32 6.09 11.22
CA TYR A 139 12.97 4.88 11.76
C TYR A 139 14.45 4.82 11.41
N ARG A 140 14.84 5.37 10.24
CA ARG A 140 16.25 5.46 9.82
C ARG A 140 17.07 6.47 10.62
N LYS A 141 16.40 7.37 11.35
CA LYS A 141 17.05 8.37 12.20
C LYS A 141 17.20 7.92 13.65
N LEU A 142 16.73 6.72 14.00
CA LEU A 142 16.92 6.16 15.33
C LEU A 142 18.41 5.85 15.57
N PRO A 143 18.90 5.92 16.82
CA PRO A 143 20.27 5.52 17.16
C PRO A 143 20.59 4.07 16.76
N GLU A 144 19.58 3.19 16.90
CA GLU A 144 19.61 1.79 16.48
C GLU A 144 18.46 1.57 15.47
N PRO A 145 18.67 1.85 14.17
CA PRO A 145 17.63 1.66 13.17
C PRO A 145 17.22 0.19 13.07
N PRO A 146 15.91 -0.14 13.09
CA PRO A 146 15.46 -1.50 12.91
C PRO A 146 15.66 -1.95 11.45
N THR A 147 15.69 -3.27 11.23
CA THR A 147 15.52 -3.85 9.90
C THR A 147 14.10 -3.56 9.40
N LEU A 148 13.98 -2.90 8.26
CA LEU A 148 12.71 -2.50 7.67
C LEU A 148 12.33 -3.40 6.49
N PHE A 149 11.25 -4.16 6.70
CA PHE A 149 10.55 -4.90 5.66
C PHE A 149 9.44 -4.03 5.08
N PHE A 150 9.38 -3.88 3.76
CA PHE A 150 8.29 -3.14 3.10
C PHE A 150 7.61 -4.03 2.07
N PHE A 151 6.28 -4.04 2.07
CA PHE A 151 5.47 -4.84 1.15
C PHE A 151 4.70 -3.91 0.21
N GLY A 152 4.92 -4.04 -1.10
CA GLY A 152 4.28 -3.21 -2.10
C GLY A 152 4.00 -3.94 -3.40
N ASP A 153 3.20 -3.31 -4.27
CA ASP A 153 2.75 -3.89 -5.53
C ASP A 153 2.58 -2.88 -6.67
N GLY A 154 2.50 -1.58 -6.35
CA GLY A 154 2.02 -0.57 -7.29
C GLY A 154 2.85 0.69 -7.38
N VAL A 155 2.46 1.56 -8.31
CA VAL A 155 3.08 2.86 -8.56
C VAL A 155 3.21 3.73 -7.30
N SER A 156 2.25 3.65 -6.38
CA SER A 156 2.30 4.40 -5.12
C SER A 156 3.42 3.99 -4.18
N ASP A 157 3.98 2.80 -4.33
CA ASP A 157 5.03 2.27 -3.47
C ASP A 157 6.43 2.65 -3.93
N ILE A 158 6.55 3.20 -5.14
CA ILE A 158 7.82 3.62 -5.73
C ILE A 158 8.59 4.58 -4.81
N SER A 159 7.87 5.49 -4.13
CA SER A 159 8.51 6.40 -3.18
C SER A 159 9.18 5.68 -2.01
N ALA A 160 8.63 4.55 -1.56
CA ALA A 160 9.18 3.75 -0.45
C ALA A 160 10.28 2.76 -0.91
N ALA A 161 10.29 2.36 -2.18
CA ALA A 161 11.11 1.27 -2.70
C ALA A 161 12.60 1.36 -2.36
N LYS A 162 13.18 2.57 -2.38
CA LYS A 162 14.62 2.80 -2.13
C LYS A 162 14.98 2.92 -0.63
N TYR A 163 14.00 2.84 0.27
CA TYR A 163 14.21 3.13 1.70
C TYR A 163 14.04 1.91 2.63
N ALA A 164 13.55 0.78 2.11
CA ALA A 164 13.44 -0.48 2.85
C ALA A 164 14.75 -1.28 2.80
N ASP A 165 15.02 -2.09 3.84
CA ASP A 165 16.13 -3.05 3.82
C ASP A 165 15.76 -4.28 2.99
N VAL A 166 14.52 -4.73 3.16
CA VAL A 166 13.96 -5.86 2.42
C VAL A 166 12.65 -5.41 1.80
N LEU A 167 12.71 -5.10 0.51
CA LEU A 167 11.53 -4.76 -0.28
C LEU A 167 10.88 -6.04 -0.81
N PHE A 168 9.67 -6.35 -0.36
CA PHE A 168 8.81 -7.36 -0.94
C PHE A 168 7.92 -6.76 -2.03
N VAL A 169 8.02 -7.32 -3.23
CA VAL A 169 7.24 -6.90 -4.40
C VAL A 169 6.28 -8.01 -4.81
N LYS A 170 4.98 -7.70 -4.74
CA LYS A 170 3.90 -8.68 -4.93
C LYS A 170 3.80 -9.12 -6.38
N THR A 171 3.90 -10.41 -6.66
CA THR A 171 3.59 -10.97 -7.98
C THR A 171 2.07 -11.10 -8.15
N LYS A 172 1.52 -10.51 -9.22
CA LYS A 172 0.10 -10.64 -9.56
C LYS A 172 -0.09 -11.61 -10.72
N LEU A 173 -1.20 -12.37 -10.67
CA LEU A 173 -1.53 -13.35 -11.70
C LEU A 173 -1.84 -12.71 -13.07
N ASP A 174 -2.30 -11.46 -13.07
CA ASP A 174 -2.58 -10.71 -14.30
C ASP A 174 -1.34 -10.02 -14.89
N GLY A 175 -0.16 -10.26 -14.32
CA GLY A 175 1.11 -9.71 -14.78
C GLY A 175 1.30 -8.22 -14.50
N GLU A 176 0.31 -7.53 -13.94
CA GLU A 176 0.43 -6.11 -13.59
C GLU A 176 1.28 -5.94 -12.32
N ASN A 177 2.55 -5.59 -12.50
CA ASN A 177 3.44 -5.29 -11.37
C ASN A 177 4.30 -4.07 -11.65
N ASP A 178 3.69 -2.90 -11.44
CA ASP A 178 4.32 -1.61 -11.72
C ASP A 178 5.54 -1.37 -10.84
N LEU A 179 5.52 -1.87 -9.59
CA LEU A 179 6.65 -1.79 -8.68
C LEU A 179 7.81 -2.69 -9.14
N ALA A 180 7.54 -3.93 -9.59
CA ALA A 180 8.60 -4.80 -10.11
C ALA A 180 9.25 -4.21 -11.37
N ALA A 181 8.44 -3.67 -12.29
CA ALA A 181 8.96 -3.00 -13.50
C ALA A 181 9.86 -1.81 -13.12
N TYR A 182 9.45 -1.01 -12.14
CA TYR A 182 10.27 0.07 -11.60
C TYR A 182 11.56 -0.44 -10.96
N CYS A 183 11.49 -1.45 -10.08
CA CYS A 183 12.67 -2.00 -9.42
C CYS A 183 13.67 -2.59 -10.41
N GLN A 184 13.21 -3.28 -11.45
CA GLN A 184 14.07 -3.82 -12.50
C GLN A 184 14.77 -2.71 -13.27
N ARG A 185 14.05 -1.64 -13.64
CA ARG A 185 14.62 -0.48 -14.35
C ARG A 185 15.66 0.26 -13.51
N GLU A 186 15.42 0.39 -12.22
CA GLU A 186 16.26 1.17 -11.30
C GLU A 186 17.35 0.35 -10.60
N GLY A 187 17.43 -0.97 -10.84
CA GLY A 187 18.37 -1.85 -10.17
C GLY A 187 18.13 -1.98 -8.66
N ILE A 188 16.88 -1.88 -8.21
CA ILE A 188 16.51 -2.01 -6.79
C ILE A 188 16.33 -3.49 -6.46
N LYS A 189 17.17 -3.99 -5.55
CA LYS A 189 17.08 -5.38 -5.09
C LYS A 189 15.80 -5.60 -4.29
N HIS A 190 15.13 -6.72 -4.52
CA HIS A 190 13.85 -7.01 -3.88
C HIS A 190 13.56 -8.51 -3.77
N VAL A 191 12.51 -8.86 -3.03
CA VAL A 191 11.99 -10.22 -2.90
C VAL A 191 10.65 -10.29 -3.61
N LEU A 192 10.51 -11.18 -4.58
CA LEU A 192 9.20 -11.47 -5.17
C LEU A 192 8.40 -12.37 -4.23
N PHE A 193 7.12 -12.06 -4.02
CA PHE A 193 6.23 -12.91 -3.22
C PHE A 193 4.83 -12.99 -3.83
N SER A 194 4.21 -14.17 -3.72
CA SER A 194 2.84 -14.38 -4.21
C SER A 194 1.76 -14.02 -3.20
N ASP A 195 2.07 -14.07 -1.90
CA ASP A 195 1.18 -13.85 -0.75
C ASP A 195 1.98 -13.96 0.56
N PHE A 196 1.35 -13.64 1.69
CA PHE A 196 2.04 -13.60 2.99
C PHE A 196 2.48 -14.98 3.50
N SER A 197 1.89 -16.08 3.01
CA SER A 197 2.38 -17.43 3.34
C SER A 197 3.76 -17.70 2.74
N LYS A 198 4.12 -17.02 1.63
CA LYS A 198 5.46 -17.09 1.02
C LYS A 198 6.41 -16.05 1.58
N ALA A 199 5.91 -14.91 2.04
CA ALA A 199 6.74 -13.88 2.66
C ALA A 199 7.20 -14.25 4.07
N LEU A 200 6.33 -14.85 4.89
CA LEU A 200 6.60 -15.11 6.30
C LEU A 200 7.90 -15.90 6.54
N PRO A 201 8.19 -17.01 5.83
CA PRO A 201 9.45 -17.75 6.02
C PRO A 201 10.70 -16.92 5.69
N VAL A 202 10.59 -15.97 4.75
CA VAL A 202 11.71 -15.07 4.41
C VAL A 202 11.95 -14.08 5.54
N VAL A 203 10.89 -13.43 6.04
CA VAL A 203 10.99 -12.51 7.18
C VAL A 203 11.56 -13.23 8.40
N GLN A 204 11.03 -14.40 8.75
CA GLN A 204 11.55 -15.25 9.82
C GLN A 204 13.05 -15.52 9.66
N SER A 205 13.49 -15.91 8.48
CA SER A 205 14.91 -16.22 8.25
C SER A 205 15.85 -15.02 8.48
N VAL A 206 15.40 -13.80 8.20
CA VAL A 206 16.17 -12.58 8.44
C VAL A 206 16.13 -12.18 9.91
N VAL A 207 14.95 -12.20 10.53
CA VAL A 207 14.78 -11.86 11.95
C VAL A 207 15.55 -12.81 12.86
N GLU A 208 15.55 -14.11 12.54
CA GLU A 208 16.24 -15.15 13.31
C GLU A 208 17.76 -15.22 13.01
N GLY A 209 18.28 -14.36 12.13
CA GLY A 209 19.69 -14.35 11.73
C GLY A 209 20.15 -15.57 10.92
N LYS A 210 19.21 -16.37 10.39
CA LYS A 210 19.51 -17.54 9.54
C LYS A 210 19.97 -17.14 8.13
N LYS A 211 19.51 -15.98 7.65
CA LYS A 211 19.92 -15.37 6.38
C LYS A 211 20.18 -13.89 6.59
N THR A 212 21.18 -13.38 5.89
CA THR A 212 21.43 -11.94 5.73
C THR A 212 20.45 -11.34 4.73
N ILE A 213 20.28 -10.01 4.78
CA ILE A 213 19.47 -9.27 3.81
C ILE A 213 19.92 -9.54 2.36
N ASN A 214 21.24 -9.55 2.12
CA ASN A 214 21.81 -9.77 0.79
C ASN A 214 21.56 -11.17 0.21
N GLU A 215 21.23 -12.16 1.06
CA GLU A 215 20.90 -13.52 0.61
C GLU A 215 19.42 -13.69 0.24
N VAL A 216 18.55 -12.76 0.64
CA VAL A 216 17.11 -12.84 0.36
C VAL A 216 16.67 -11.94 -0.79
N VAL A 217 17.30 -10.78 -0.97
CA VAL A 217 16.98 -9.85 -2.05
C VAL A 217 17.73 -10.21 -3.34
N VAL A 218 17.04 -10.16 -4.47
CA VAL A 218 17.58 -10.40 -5.82
C VAL A 218 17.60 -9.14 -6.66
#